data_AF-A0A2V7IG41-F1
#
_entry.id   AF-A0A2V7IG41-F1
#
_cell.length_a   1.000
_cell.length_b   1.000
_cell.length_c   1.000
_cell.angle_alpha   90.00
_cell.angle_beta   90.00
_cell.angle_gamma   90.00
#
_symmetry.space_group_name_H-M   'P 1'
#
loop_
_entity.id
_entity.type
_entity.pdbx_description
1 polymer ?
#
loop_
_entity_poly.entity_id
_entity_poly.type
_entity_poly.pdbx_seq_one_letter_code
_entity_poly.pdbx_strand_id
1 'polypeptide(L)'
;GLMGQQFAAYQAGPYSSERGRAVAEFARQQGAAGVGQSSWGPTVFALVRGPDAARELIARIRARVGDLPIALSHTRASPRGAVVRAEP
;
A
#
# COMPACT_ATOMS: atom_id res chain seq x y z
N GLY A 1 -1.02 16.55 4.00
CA GLY A 1 -2.28 16.97 4.63
C GLY A 1 -3.31 17.29 3.56
N LEU A 2 -4.59 17.04 3.87
CA LEU A 2 -5.81 17.51 3.19
C LEU A 2 -6.44 16.79 1.98
N MET A 3 -6.06 15.56 1.60
CA MET A 3 -6.79 14.80 0.57
C MET A 3 -7.45 13.50 1.08
N GLY A 4 -7.20 13.11 2.34
CA GLY A 4 -7.77 11.88 2.92
C GLY A 4 -9.00 12.09 3.81
N GLN A 5 -9.37 13.33 4.13
CA GLN A 5 -10.42 13.60 5.12
C GLN A 5 -11.80 13.87 4.53
N GLN A 6 -11.92 14.17 3.23
CA GLN A 6 -13.22 14.46 2.62
C GLN A 6 -14.10 13.22 2.38
N PHE A 7 -13.54 12.01 2.56
CA PHE A 7 -14.28 10.74 2.48
C PHE A 7 -14.28 9.94 3.79
N ALA A 8 -13.76 10.52 4.88
CA ALA A 8 -13.75 9.91 6.21
C ALA A 8 -15.16 9.82 6.85
N ALA A 9 -16.18 10.44 6.26
CA ALA A 9 -17.56 10.27 6.70
C ALA A 9 -18.18 8.93 6.26
N TYR A 10 -17.61 8.27 5.25
CA TYR A 10 -18.06 6.95 4.75
C TYR A 10 -17.01 5.84 4.95
N GLN A 11 -15.81 6.20 5.41
CA GLN A 11 -14.72 5.29 5.74
C GLN A 11 -14.34 5.55 7.19
N ALA A 12 -14.13 4.52 8.02
CA ALA A 12 -13.80 4.66 9.45
C ALA A 12 -12.38 5.24 9.72
N GLY A 13 -11.95 6.25 8.96
CA GLY A 13 -10.61 6.80 8.89
C GLY A 13 -10.01 6.77 7.47
N PRO A 14 -8.72 7.09 7.29
CA PRO A 14 -8.04 7.07 5.98
C PRO A 14 -7.82 5.66 5.40
N TYR A 15 -8.27 4.62 6.12
CA TYR A 15 -8.21 3.23 5.71
C TYR A 15 -9.60 2.59 5.84
N SER A 16 -9.97 1.72 4.90
CA SER A 16 -11.23 0.98 4.90
C SER A 16 -11.22 -0.25 5.82
N SER A 17 -10.07 -0.59 6.41
CA SER A 17 -9.95 -1.66 7.42
C SER A 17 -8.82 -1.42 8.42
N GLU A 18 -9.02 -1.92 9.63
CA GLU A 18 -8.02 -1.91 10.71
C GLU A 18 -6.75 -2.70 10.33
N ARG A 19 -6.91 -3.79 9.57
CA ARG A 19 -5.78 -4.57 9.05
C ARG A 19 -4.94 -3.76 8.06
N GLY A 20 -5.58 -3.04 7.15
CA GLY A 20 -4.90 -2.14 6.22
C GLY A 20 -4.15 -1.03 6.96
N ARG A 21 -4.80 -0.41 7.95
CA ARG A 21 -4.18 0.59 8.83
C ARG A 21 -2.92 0.04 9.52
N ALA A 22 -3.00 -1.14 10.13
CA ALA A 22 -1.88 -1.77 10.83
C ALA A 22 -0.70 -2.09 9.89
N VAL A 23 -0.96 -2.57 8.67
CA VAL A 23 0.10 -2.83 7.68
C VAL A 23 0.74 -1.52 7.21
N ALA A 24 -0.05 -0.47 6.99
CA ALA A 24 0.47 0.84 6.59
C ALA A 24 1.36 1.46 7.68
N GLU A 25 0.92 1.40 8.94
CA GLU A 25 1.69 1.90 10.08
C GLU A 25 2.96 1.10 10.29
N PHE A 26 2.89 -0.22 10.17
CA PHE A 26 4.08 -1.06 10.21
C PHE A 26 5.07 -0.69 9.08
N ALA A 27 4.59 -0.51 7.85
CA ALA A 27 5.45 -0.09 6.74
C ALA A 27 6.10 1.28 6.99
N ARG A 28 5.38 2.23 7.61
CA ARG A 28 5.93 3.51 8.05
C ARG A 28 7.05 3.32 9.09
N GLN A 29 6.84 2.46 10.08
CA GLN A 29 7.84 2.13 11.10
C GLN A 29 9.10 1.44 10.51
N GLN A 30 8.95 0.71 9.42
CA GLN A 30 10.06 0.09 8.68
C GLN A 30 10.79 1.07 7.72
N GLY A 31 10.47 2.37 7.74
CA GLY A 31 11.18 3.39 6.98
C GLY A 31 10.56 3.78 5.64
N ALA A 32 9.30 3.43 5.38
CA ALA A 32 8.61 3.92 4.18
C ALA A 32 8.50 5.47 4.19
N ALA A 33 8.89 6.09 3.07
CA ALA A 33 8.83 7.54 2.87
C ALA A 33 7.38 8.06 2.83
N GLY A 34 6.45 7.21 2.38
CA GLY A 34 5.02 7.48 2.34
C GLY A 34 4.22 6.20 2.46
N VAL A 35 3.04 6.26 3.06
CA VAL A 35 2.08 5.15 3.10
C VAL A 35 0.67 5.71 2.90
N GLY A 36 -0.22 4.90 2.36
CA GLY A 36 -1.62 5.28 2.18
C GLY A 36 -2.46 4.14 1.63
N GLN A 37 -3.74 4.42 1.44
CA GLN A 37 -4.67 3.50 0.79
C GLN A 37 -4.83 3.88 -0.69
N SER A 38 -4.89 2.85 -1.54
CA SER A 38 -5.33 3.03 -2.92
C SER A 38 -6.85 3.07 -2.97
N SER A 39 -7.41 4.17 -3.48
CA SER A 39 -8.86 4.33 -3.70
C SER A 39 -9.69 4.01 -2.44
N TRP A 40 -10.76 3.21 -2.59
CA TRP A 40 -11.63 2.74 -1.51
C TRP A 40 -11.07 1.52 -0.74
N GLY A 41 -9.82 1.14 -0.99
CA GLY A 41 -9.20 -0.06 -0.45
C GLY A 41 -9.69 -1.34 -1.11
N PRO A 42 -9.33 -2.52 -0.57
CA PRO A 42 -8.56 -2.74 0.67
C PRO A 42 -7.04 -2.54 0.49
N THR A 43 -6.60 -2.24 -0.73
CA THR A 43 -5.17 -2.14 -1.06
C THR A 43 -4.50 -0.95 -0.37
N VAL A 44 -3.41 -1.23 0.35
CA VAL A 44 -2.51 -0.25 0.95
C VAL A 44 -1.21 -0.21 0.15
N PHE A 45 -0.61 0.98 0.01
CA PHE A 45 0.67 1.17 -0.64
C PHE A 45 1.70 1.80 0.31
N ALA A 46 2.98 1.55 0.01
CA ALA A 46 4.13 2.17 0.66
C ALA A 46 5.15 2.63 -0.39
N LEU A 47 5.74 3.80 -0.18
CA LEU A 47 6.79 4.38 -1.05
C LEU A 47 8.15 4.16 -0.40
N VAL A 48 9.07 3.53 -1.14
CA VAL A 48 10.45 3.24 -0.70
C VAL A 48 11.45 3.57 -1.81
N ARG A 49 12.72 3.72 -1.45
CA ARG A 49 13.78 4.05 -2.41
C ARG A 49 14.34 2.79 -3.06
N GLY A 50 13.87 2.51 -4.27
CA GLY A 50 14.42 1.45 -5.13
C GLY A 50 13.85 0.05 -4.83
N PRO A 51 14.19 -0.93 -5.70
CA PRO A 51 13.61 -2.28 -5.63
C PRO A 51 14.11 -3.11 -4.44
N ASP A 52 15.34 -2.88 -3.96
CA ASP A 52 15.90 -3.64 -2.83
C ASP A 52 15.14 -3.33 -1.54
N ALA A 53 14.93 -2.04 -1.24
CA ALA A 53 14.09 -1.59 -0.13
C ALA A 53 12.65 -2.12 -0.23
N ALA A 54 12.12 -2.26 -1.45
CA ALA A 54 10.78 -2.81 -1.66
C ALA A 54 10.71 -4.30 -1.33
N ARG A 55 11.73 -5.09 -1.73
CA ARG A 55 11.80 -6.52 -1.41
C ARG A 55 12.00 -6.75 0.08
N GLU A 56 12.86 -5.97 0.73
CA GLU A 56 13.06 -6.02 2.18
C GLU A 56 11.78 -5.71 2.94
N LEU A 57 11.07 -4.65 2.54
CA LEU A 57 9.80 -4.28 3.15
C LEU A 57 8.75 -5.38 2.97
N ILE A 58 8.65 -5.99 1.78
CA ILE A 58 7.75 -7.13 1.53
C ILE A 58 8.09 -8.30 2.46
N ALA A 59 9.37 -8.65 2.61
CA ALA A 59 9.78 -9.74 3.49
C ALA A 59 9.38 -9.48 4.96
N ARG A 60 9.57 -8.24 5.44
CA ARG A 60 9.17 -7.84 6.80
C ARG A 60 7.66 -7.87 6.98
N ILE A 61 6.89 -7.41 5.99
CA ILE A 61 5.42 -7.47 6.04
C ILE A 61 4.96 -8.93 6.08
N ARG A 62 5.51 -9.81 5.22
CA ARG A 62 5.20 -11.25 5.25
C ARG A 62 5.48 -11.87 6.61
N ALA A 63 6.63 -11.59 7.21
CA ALA A 63 6.96 -12.07 8.55
C ALA A 63 5.97 -11.56 9.62
N ARG A 64 5.44 -10.34 9.46
CA ARG A 64 4.49 -9.73 10.41
C ARG A 64 3.06 -10.24 10.27
N VAL A 65 2.63 -10.57 9.05
CA VAL A 65 1.25 -10.97 8.74
C VAL A 65 1.06 -12.49 8.72
N GLY A 66 2.13 -13.28 8.62
CA GLY A 66 2.07 -14.73 8.57
C GLY A 66 1.27 -15.24 7.37
N ASP A 67 0.42 -16.24 7.59
CA ASP A 67 -0.39 -16.92 6.57
C ASP A 67 -1.70 -16.20 6.22
N LEU A 68 -1.83 -14.92 6.58
CA LEU A 68 -2.99 -14.14 6.16
C LEU A 68 -3.06 -14.11 4.62
N PRO A 69 -4.25 -14.26 4.01
CA PRO A 69 -4.42 -14.32 2.56
C PRO A 69 -4.29 -12.93 1.93
N ILE A 70 -3.07 -12.37 1.95
CA ILE A 70 -2.76 -11.07 1.37
C ILE A 70 -1.80 -11.23 0.18
N ALA A 71 -2.11 -10.53 -0.91
CA ALA A 71 -1.20 -10.41 -2.04
C ALA A 71 -0.23 -9.24 -1.81
N LEU A 72 1.07 -9.48 -2.00
CA LEU A 72 2.11 -8.47 -1.87
C LEU A 72 2.94 -8.42 -3.15
N SER A 73 3.05 -7.23 -3.74
CA SER A 73 3.87 -6.97 -4.92
C SER A 73 4.54 -5.60 -4.80
N HIS A 74 5.60 -5.37 -5.59
CA HIS A 74 6.18 -4.05 -5.76
C HIS A 74 6.22 -3.70 -7.24
N THR A 75 6.09 -2.42 -7.53
CA THR A 75 6.25 -1.86 -8.87
C THR A 75 7.00 -0.55 -8.79
N ARG A 76 7.57 -0.10 -9.92
CA ARG A 76 8.10 1.25 -10.02
C ARG A 76 6.98 2.17 -10.49
N ALA A 77 7.03 3.43 -10.06
CA ALA A 77 6.19 4.46 -10.65
C ALA A 77 6.48 4.50 -12.17
N SER A 78 5.46 4.19 -12.97
CA SER A 78 5.56 4.26 -14.42
C SER A 78 5.21 5.69 -14.85
N PRO A 79 6.07 6.39 -15.62
CA PRO A 79 5.69 7.66 -16.25
C PRO A 79 4.70 7.45 -17.41
N ARG A 80 4.48 6.20 -17.83
CA ARG A 80 3.46 5.82 -18.82
C ARG A 80 2.22 5.44 -18.02
N GLY A 81 1.11 6.15 -18.23
CA GLY A 81 -0.18 5.84 -17.61
C GLY A 81 -0.70 4.45 -17.99
N ALA A 82 -2.02 4.22 -17.90
CA ALA A 82 -2.60 2.93 -18.28
C ALA A 82 -2.23 2.54 -19.72
N VAL A 83 -1.48 1.45 -19.87
CA VAL A 83 -1.25 0.80 -21.18
C VAL A 83 -2.30 -0.30 -21.28
N VAL A 84 -3.38 -0.04 -22.02
CA VAL A 84 -4.36 -1.07 -22.36
C VAL A 84 -3.69 -2.05 -23.31
N ARG A 85 -3.46 -3.28 -22.86
CA ARG A 85 -3.19 -4.40 -23.76
C ARG A 85 -4.49 -5.18 -23.91
N ALA A 86 -5.11 -5.08 -25.07
CA ALA A 86 -6.11 -6.04 -25.48
C ALA A 86 -5.36 -7.33 -25.84
N GLU A 87 -5.68 -8.44 -25.17
CA GLU A 87 -5.29 -9.76 -25.65
C GLU A 87 -6.28 -10.20 -26.75
N PRO A 88 -5.81 -10.91 -27.79
CA PRO A 88 -6.61 -11.31 -28.95
C PRO A 88 -7.65 -12.39 -28.64
#